data_AF-A0A0Q8FIW2-F1
#
_entry.id   AF-A0A0Q8FIW2-F1
#
_cell.length_a   1.000
_cell.length_b   1.000
_cell.length_c   1.000
_cell.angle_alpha   90.00
_cell.angle_beta   90.00
_cell.angle_gamma   90.00
#
_symmetry.space_group_name_H-M   'P 1'
#
loop_
_entity.id
_entity.type
_entity.pdbx_description
1 polymer ?
#
loop_
_entity_poly.entity_id
_entity_poly.type
_entity_poly.pdbx_seq_one_letter_code
_entity_poly.pdbx_strand_id
1 'polypeptide(L)'
;MIRSMTAFATGERATEGGTLAAELRAVNHRFLELGVRLPDELRALEPALRERVASRVSRGKLDLTLRLRAPEGEGALQINPRVIAQLSELAMDLSLRLPNLRTELTDLLQFPGVLQSKGVDMEALQAEALALLDAVLDQFVAAREREGGKLVAAILERVDGIAALAADVRTLIPQIRAGQRQKLEARLADVAQNMEQGRLEQELVMWLQKLDVDEELDRLDSHVKEIRRVFTQKEPQGRRLDFLLQEFNREANTLGSKSVDVRTTNIAVELKVLIDQIREQVQNIE
;
A
#
# COMPACT_ATOMS: atom_id res chain seq x y z
N MET A 1 -4.66 -12.45 5.63
CA MET A 1 -4.09 -12.50 4.26
C MET A 1 -3.24 -11.27 4.11
N ILE A 2 -2.15 -11.36 3.34
CA ILE A 2 -1.26 -10.22 3.11
C ILE A 2 -1.99 -9.18 2.26
N ARG A 3 -1.86 -7.91 2.65
CA ARG A 3 -2.55 -6.79 2.02
C ARG A 3 -1.53 -5.79 1.47
N SER A 4 -1.82 -5.17 0.32
CA SER A 4 -1.04 -4.02 -0.14
C SER A 4 -1.24 -2.83 0.80
N MET A 5 -0.25 -1.95 0.93
CA MET A 5 -0.36 -0.68 1.66
C MET A 5 -1.04 0.44 0.86
N THR A 6 -1.29 0.22 -0.43
CA THR A 6 -2.00 1.14 -1.32
C THR A 6 -3.32 0.54 -1.75
N ALA A 7 -4.35 1.39 -1.85
CA ALA A 7 -5.63 1.03 -2.45
C ALA A 7 -6.49 2.26 -2.70
N PHE A 8 -7.48 2.07 -3.56
CA PHE A 8 -8.48 3.05 -3.92
C PHE A 8 -9.85 2.38 -3.94
N ALA A 9 -10.85 3.02 -3.34
CA ALA A 9 -12.23 2.59 -3.44
C ALA A 9 -13.17 3.79 -3.50
N THR A 10 -14.26 3.63 -4.23
CA THR A 10 -15.31 4.63 -4.38
C THR A 10 -16.67 3.96 -4.36
N GLY A 11 -17.65 4.65 -3.83
CA GLY A 11 -19.04 4.21 -3.87
C GLY A 11 -19.96 5.41 -3.91
N GLU A 12 -21.12 5.22 -4.52
CA GLU A 12 -22.20 6.21 -4.50
C GLU A 12 -23.48 5.54 -4.03
N ARG A 13 -24.32 6.31 -3.36
CA ARG A 13 -25.63 5.89 -2.86
C ARG A 13 -26.63 7.01 -3.00
N ALA A 14 -27.77 6.71 -3.62
CA ALA A 14 -28.90 7.63 -3.67
C ALA A 14 -29.61 7.66 -2.31
N THR A 15 -29.93 8.85 -1.82
CA THR A 15 -30.66 9.11 -0.58
C THR A 15 -31.77 10.12 -0.86
N GLU A 16 -32.73 10.28 0.06
CA GLU A 16 -33.76 11.32 -0.08
C GLU A 16 -33.19 12.75 -0.12
N GLY A 17 -32.03 12.97 0.51
CA GLY A 17 -31.32 14.26 0.52
C GLY A 17 -30.39 14.49 -0.67
N GLY A 18 -30.30 13.54 -1.60
CA GLY A 18 -29.41 13.60 -2.76
C GLY A 18 -28.51 12.38 -2.92
N THR A 19 -27.48 12.49 -3.76
CA THR A 19 -26.52 11.40 -3.99
C THR A 19 -25.32 11.57 -3.08
N LEU A 20 -25.12 10.60 -2.18
CA LEU A 20 -23.93 10.52 -1.35
C LEU A 20 -22.84 9.77 -2.09
N ALA A 21 -21.66 10.38 -2.20
CA ALA A 21 -20.46 9.77 -2.78
C ALA A 21 -19.37 9.66 -1.73
N ALA A 22 -18.73 8.50 -1.67
CA ALA A 22 -17.61 8.19 -0.79
C ALA A 22 -16.39 7.82 -1.62
N GLU A 23 -15.24 8.36 -1.23
CA GLU A 23 -13.95 8.06 -1.82
C GLU A 23 -12.94 7.78 -0.71
N LEU A 24 -12.25 6.66 -0.81
CA LEU A 24 -11.22 6.23 0.12
C LEU A 24 -9.92 5.94 -0.64
N ARG A 25 -8.87 6.68 -0.28
CA ARG A 25 -7.52 6.49 -0.83
C ARG A 25 -6.57 6.09 0.30
N ALA A 26 -5.60 5.24 0.00
CA ALA A 26 -4.51 4.93 0.93
C ALA A 26 -3.14 4.96 0.29
N VAL A 27 -2.18 5.43 1.09
CA VAL A 27 -0.75 5.41 0.80
C VAL A 27 0.04 4.76 1.93
N ASN A 28 1.24 4.30 1.61
CA ASN A 28 2.15 3.69 2.56
C ASN A 28 2.52 4.67 3.68
N HIS A 29 2.19 4.29 4.92
CA HIS A 29 2.59 5.03 6.12
C HIS A 29 2.78 4.05 7.28
N ARG A 30 3.62 4.40 8.26
CA ARG A 30 3.95 3.50 9.38
C ARG A 30 2.78 3.30 10.34
N PHE A 31 1.99 4.34 10.55
CA PHE A 31 0.84 4.35 11.46
C PHE A 31 -0.44 4.63 10.68
N LEU A 32 -1.58 4.23 11.24
CA LEU A 32 -2.88 4.64 10.73
C LEU A 32 -3.03 6.16 10.94
N GLU A 33 -3.06 6.91 9.84
CA GLU A 33 -3.41 8.32 9.83
C GLU A 33 -4.64 8.51 8.96
N LEU A 34 -5.73 9.02 9.53
CA LEU A 34 -7.00 9.17 8.80
C LEU A 34 -7.35 10.65 8.64
N GLY A 35 -7.20 11.13 7.41
CA GLY A 35 -7.75 12.39 6.93
C GLY A 35 -9.21 12.20 6.54
N VAL A 36 -10.11 13.00 7.12
CA VAL A 36 -11.54 12.92 6.85
C VAL A 36 -12.02 14.27 6.32
N ARG A 37 -12.72 14.26 5.17
CA ARG A 37 -13.37 15.43 4.59
C ARG A 37 -14.86 15.15 4.46
N LEU A 38 -15.67 15.92 5.17
CA LEU A 38 -17.11 15.74 5.26
C LEU A 38 -17.84 17.03 4.88
N PRO A 39 -19.05 16.93 4.30
CA PRO A 39 -19.96 18.05 4.23
C PRO A 39 -20.50 18.39 5.63
N ASP A 40 -21.07 19.57 5.79
CA ASP A 40 -21.44 20.13 7.10
C ASP A 40 -22.50 19.28 7.82
N GLU A 41 -23.42 18.70 7.04
CA GLU A 41 -24.48 17.80 7.47
C GLU A 41 -23.94 16.52 8.14
N LEU A 42 -22.74 16.08 7.74
CA LEU A 42 -22.17 14.81 8.22
C LEU A 42 -21.04 14.98 9.24
N ARG A 43 -20.67 16.21 9.63
CA ARG A 43 -19.58 16.45 10.59
C ARG A 43 -19.76 15.70 11.91
N ALA A 44 -21.00 15.54 12.37
CA ALA A 44 -21.32 14.81 13.60
C ALA A 44 -20.91 13.32 13.55
N LEU A 45 -20.81 12.73 12.36
CA LEU A 45 -20.41 11.33 12.19
C LEU A 45 -18.90 11.10 12.23
N GLU A 46 -18.07 12.15 12.22
CA GLU A 46 -16.62 12.02 12.14
C GLU A 46 -16.04 11.03 13.16
N PRO A 47 -16.43 11.03 14.46
CA PRO A 47 -15.93 10.04 15.42
C PRO A 47 -16.29 8.60 15.05
N ALA A 48 -17.54 8.36 14.62
CA ALA A 48 -18.01 7.03 14.25
C ALA A 48 -17.35 6.51 12.97
N LEU A 49 -17.13 7.38 11.98
CA LEU A 49 -16.40 7.03 10.75
C LEU A 49 -14.96 6.63 11.08
N ARG A 50 -14.29 7.38 11.97
CA ARG A 50 -12.93 7.06 12.41
C ARG A 50 -12.84 5.70 13.08
N GLU A 51 -13.75 5.41 14.00
CA GLU A 51 -13.78 4.13 14.72
C GLU A 51 -13.98 2.95 13.76
N ARG A 52 -14.93 3.08 12.82
CA ARG A 52 -15.18 2.03 11.82
C ARG A 52 -13.97 1.77 10.92
N VAL A 53 -13.31 2.83 10.44
CA VAL A 53 -12.09 2.66 9.63
C VAL A 53 -10.98 1.99 10.45
N ALA A 54 -10.75 2.44 11.69
CA ALA A 54 -9.72 1.88 12.57
C ALA A 54 -9.98 0.40 12.92
N SER A 55 -11.24 -0.03 12.96
CA SER A 55 -11.60 -1.44 13.19
C SER A 55 -11.24 -2.37 12.01
N ARG A 56 -11.14 -1.83 10.80
CA ARG A 56 -10.88 -2.60 9.56
C ARG A 56 -9.46 -2.43 9.03
N VAL A 57 -8.79 -1.33 9.36
CA VAL A 57 -7.47 -0.97 8.85
C VAL A 57 -6.55 -0.59 10.00
N SER A 58 -5.41 -1.26 10.10
CA SER A 58 -4.43 -1.05 11.18
C SER A 58 -3.29 -0.10 10.83
N ARG A 59 -3.01 0.13 9.54
CA ARG A 59 -1.85 0.89 9.07
C ARG A 59 -2.13 1.58 7.72
N GLY A 60 -1.42 2.69 7.50
CA GLY A 60 -1.46 3.48 6.27
C GLY A 60 -2.01 4.88 6.50
N LYS A 61 -1.71 5.81 5.58
CA LYS A 61 -2.36 7.11 5.56
C LYS A 61 -3.56 7.03 4.64
N LEU A 62 -4.74 7.18 5.21
CA LEU A 62 -6.02 7.08 4.54
C LEU A 62 -6.65 8.47 4.41
N ASP A 63 -7.13 8.80 3.22
CA ASP A 63 -7.93 9.99 2.96
C ASP A 63 -9.35 9.54 2.60
N LEU A 64 -10.29 9.76 3.52
CA LEU A 64 -11.73 9.55 3.33
C LEU A 64 -12.39 10.88 2.97
N THR A 65 -13.04 10.91 1.81
CA THR A 65 -13.86 12.06 1.38
C THR A 65 -15.29 11.61 1.18
N LEU A 66 -16.23 12.23 1.89
CA LEU A 66 -17.65 12.12 1.64
C LEU A 66 -18.14 13.41 0.96
N ARG A 67 -19.03 13.27 -0.02
CA ARG A 67 -19.67 14.39 -0.72
C ARG A 67 -21.16 14.10 -0.83
N LEU A 68 -21.98 15.07 -0.48
CA LEU A 68 -23.41 15.03 -0.75
C LEU A 68 -23.69 15.93 -1.96
N ARG A 69 -24.13 15.35 -3.07
CA ARG A 69 -24.65 16.10 -4.21
C ARG A 69 -26.16 16.24 -4.04
N ALA A 70 -26.67 17.46 -4.10
CA ALA A 70 -28.10 17.69 -4.14
C ALA A 70 -28.73 16.90 -5.31
N PRO A 71 -29.98 16.42 -5.17
CA PRO A 71 -30.65 15.72 -6.25
C PRO A 71 -30.73 16.61 -7.50
N GLU A 72 -30.36 16.06 -8.66
CA GLU A 72 -30.55 16.74 -9.94
C GLU A 72 -32.04 16.68 -10.31
N GLY A 73 -32.70 17.84 -10.26
CA GLY A 73 -34.12 17.98 -10.53
C GLY A 73 -34.84 18.63 -9.34
N GLU A 74 -35.26 19.88 -9.56
CA GLU A 74 -36.16 20.67 -8.73
C GLU A 74 -36.06 20.37 -7.24
N GLY A 75 -35.19 21.13 -6.54
CA GLY A 75 -35.50 21.46 -5.15
C GLY A 75 -36.88 22.08 -5.19
N ALA A 76 -37.93 21.27 -4.96
CA ALA A 76 -39.29 21.74 -4.95
C ALA A 76 -39.30 22.86 -3.94
N LEU A 77 -39.37 24.11 -4.43
CA LEU A 77 -39.40 25.29 -3.60
C LEU A 77 -40.67 25.13 -2.76
N GLN A 78 -40.51 24.62 -1.54
CA GLN A 78 -41.63 24.41 -0.66
C GLN A 78 -41.88 25.72 0.03
N ILE A 79 -43.08 26.23 -0.16
CA ILE A 79 -43.53 27.41 0.54
C ILE A 79 -43.93 26.98 1.95
N ASN A 80 -43.41 27.63 2.98
CA ASN A 80 -43.89 27.43 4.33
C ASN A 80 -45.32 28.01 4.45
N PRO A 81 -46.36 27.16 4.58
CA PRO A 81 -47.74 27.63 4.55
C PRO A 81 -48.07 28.53 5.75
N ARG A 82 -47.38 28.34 6.88
CA ARG A 82 -47.58 29.15 8.09
C ARG A 82 -47.05 30.57 7.91
N VAL A 83 -45.85 30.71 7.34
CA VAL A 83 -45.22 32.01 7.11
C VAL A 83 -45.98 32.77 6.02
N ILE A 84 -46.41 32.10 4.95
CA ILE A 84 -47.24 32.73 3.92
C ILE A 84 -48.61 33.16 4.46
N ALA A 85 -49.26 32.36 5.31
CA ALA A 85 -50.51 32.76 5.94
C ALA A 85 -50.34 34.05 6.77
N GLN A 86 -49.30 34.11 7.60
CA GLN A 86 -48.97 35.30 8.39
C GLN A 86 -48.66 36.52 7.52
N LEU A 87 -47.87 36.36 6.45
CA LEU A 87 -47.56 37.44 5.52
C LEU A 87 -48.80 37.91 4.75
N SER A 88 -49.70 37.00 4.38
CA SER A 88 -50.96 37.34 3.72
C SER A 88 -51.88 38.17 4.64
N GLU A 89 -52.01 37.80 5.92
CA GLU A 89 -52.78 38.57 6.91
C GLU A 89 -52.21 39.98 7.09
N LEU A 90 -50.89 40.09 7.24
CA LEU A 90 -50.20 41.38 7.34
C LEU A 90 -50.36 42.24 6.08
N ALA A 91 -50.27 41.64 4.90
CA ALA A 91 -50.46 42.34 3.63
C ALA A 91 -51.88 42.90 3.50
N MET A 92 -52.91 42.13 3.90
CA MET A 92 -54.29 42.58 3.91
C MET A 92 -54.48 43.76 4.88
N ASP A 93 -53.98 43.66 6.11
CA ASP A 93 -54.07 44.74 7.09
C ASP A 93 -53.38 46.03 6.64
N LEU A 94 -52.20 45.90 6.01
CA LEU A 94 -51.43 47.04 5.52
C LEU A 94 -52.08 47.69 4.29
N SER A 95 -52.72 46.92 3.42
CA SER A 95 -53.41 47.45 2.23
C SER A 95 -54.53 48.43 2.58
N LEU A 96 -55.21 48.22 3.72
CA LEU A 96 -56.25 49.12 4.24
C LEU A 96 -55.68 50.47 4.71
N ARG A 97 -54.42 50.50 5.16
CA ARG A 97 -53.72 51.71 5.65
C ARG A 97 -52.92 52.40 4.55
N LEU A 98 -52.50 51.64 3.54
CA LEU A 98 -51.63 52.06 2.44
C LEU A 98 -52.23 51.59 1.10
N PRO A 99 -53.21 52.33 0.53
CA PRO A 99 -53.98 51.87 -0.63
C PRO A 99 -53.17 51.71 -1.93
N ASN A 100 -51.91 52.17 -1.97
CA ASN A 100 -51.00 52.02 -3.10
C ASN A 100 -49.89 50.99 -2.85
N LEU A 101 -49.95 50.23 -1.74
CA LEU A 101 -48.98 49.18 -1.46
C LEU A 101 -49.11 48.05 -2.49
N ARG A 102 -48.00 47.69 -3.12
CA ARG A 102 -47.88 46.54 -4.02
C ARG A 102 -46.84 45.59 -3.45
N THR A 103 -47.11 44.30 -3.53
CA THR A 103 -46.18 43.26 -3.07
C THR A 103 -46.06 42.25 -4.20
N GLU A 104 -44.86 42.09 -4.74
CA GLU A 104 -44.62 41.10 -5.78
C GLU A 104 -44.40 39.73 -5.14
N LEU A 105 -44.77 38.66 -5.86
CA LEU A 105 -44.52 37.29 -5.40
C LEU A 105 -43.04 37.06 -5.11
N THR A 106 -42.16 37.64 -5.92
CA THR A 106 -40.71 37.55 -5.72
C THR A 106 -40.25 38.15 -4.40
N ASP A 107 -40.90 39.20 -3.92
CA ASP A 107 -40.57 39.86 -2.66
C ASP A 107 -40.99 38.99 -1.46
N LEU A 108 -42.13 38.30 -1.59
CA LEU A 108 -42.59 37.33 -0.60
C LEU A 108 -41.67 36.10 -0.53
N LEU A 109 -41.22 35.59 -1.68
CA LEU A 109 -40.30 34.45 -1.73
C LEU A 109 -38.93 34.76 -1.13
N GLN A 110 -38.50 36.02 -1.15
CA GLN A 110 -37.25 36.48 -0.52
C GLN A 110 -37.37 36.66 1.00
N PHE A 111 -38.59 36.66 1.54
CA PHE A 111 -38.80 36.84 2.98
C PHE A 111 -38.25 35.63 3.76
N PRO A 112 -37.43 35.85 4.82
CA PRO A 112 -36.80 34.76 5.57
C PRO A 112 -37.83 33.73 6.07
N GLY A 113 -37.64 32.47 5.68
CA GLY A 113 -38.48 31.35 6.08
C GLY A 113 -39.71 31.07 5.21
N VAL A 114 -39.95 31.85 4.14
CA VAL A 114 -41.01 31.56 3.15
C VAL A 114 -40.61 30.41 2.25
N LEU A 115 -39.43 30.48 1.65
CA LEU A 115 -38.85 29.36 0.91
C LEU A 115 -38.20 28.38 1.89
N GLN A 116 -38.65 27.14 1.86
CA GLN A 116 -38.05 26.02 2.56
C GLN A 116 -37.54 25.01 1.54
N SER A 117 -36.30 24.55 1.75
CA SER A 117 -35.87 23.26 1.21
C SER A 117 -36.55 22.16 2.01
N LYS A 118 -36.94 21.06 1.34
CA LYS A 118 -37.39 19.85 2.03
C LYS A 118 -36.34 19.47 3.08
N GLY A 119 -36.71 19.48 4.36
CA GLY A 119 -35.80 19.12 5.44
C GLY A 119 -35.32 17.69 5.22
N VAL A 120 -34.01 17.51 5.05
CA VAL A 120 -33.42 16.18 4.97
C VAL A 120 -33.48 15.57 6.36
N ASP A 121 -34.06 14.38 6.47
CA ASP A 121 -33.98 13.60 7.71
C ASP A 121 -32.50 13.26 7.97
N MET A 122 -31.95 13.95 8.97
CA MET A 122 -30.53 13.87 9.29
C MET A 122 -30.16 12.49 9.85
N GLU A 123 -31.05 11.83 10.60
CA GLU A 123 -30.78 10.49 11.13
C GLU A 123 -30.74 9.46 10.00
N ALA A 124 -31.69 9.54 9.06
CA ALA A 124 -31.70 8.69 7.88
C ALA A 124 -30.45 8.91 7.02
N LEU A 125 -30.08 10.16 6.76
CA LEU A 125 -28.87 10.49 5.98
C LEU A 125 -27.61 9.95 6.66
N GLN A 126 -27.52 10.03 7.98
CA GLN A 126 -26.38 9.52 8.73
C GLN A 126 -26.28 7.99 8.65
N ALA A 127 -27.41 7.28 8.76
CA ALA A 127 -27.46 5.83 8.60
C ALA A 127 -26.99 5.40 7.20
N GLU A 128 -27.45 6.10 6.16
CA GLU A 128 -27.04 5.84 4.77
C GLU A 128 -25.54 6.12 4.54
N ALA A 129 -25.00 7.14 5.19
CA ALA A 129 -23.57 7.44 5.13
C ALA A 129 -22.70 6.34 5.76
N LEU A 130 -23.12 5.81 6.90
CA LEU A 130 -22.45 4.68 7.54
C LEU A 130 -22.54 3.40 6.70
N ALA A 131 -23.70 3.12 6.11
CA ALA A 131 -23.88 1.98 5.22
C ALA A 131 -23.05 2.10 3.92
N LEU A 132 -22.92 3.31 3.38
CA LEU A 132 -22.03 3.57 2.24
C LEU A 132 -20.56 3.37 2.63
N LEU A 133 -20.13 3.86 3.80
CA LEU A 133 -18.76 3.66 4.28
C LEU A 133 -18.44 2.17 4.41
N ASP A 134 -19.34 1.36 4.98
CA ASP A 134 -19.12 -0.08 5.14
C ASP A 134 -18.89 -0.76 3.77
N ALA A 135 -19.73 -0.45 2.79
CA ALA A 135 -19.60 -0.99 1.44
C ALA A 135 -18.27 -0.58 0.77
N VAL A 136 -17.87 0.69 0.91
CA VAL A 136 -16.59 1.18 0.39
C VAL A 136 -15.41 0.55 1.12
N LEU A 137 -15.49 0.34 2.43
CA LEU A 137 -14.46 -0.33 3.22
C LEU A 137 -14.29 -1.79 2.82
N ASP A 138 -15.38 -2.52 2.58
CA ASP A 138 -15.31 -3.91 2.14
C ASP A 138 -14.65 -4.01 0.75
N GLN A 139 -15.01 -3.12 -0.18
CA GLN A 139 -14.35 -3.04 -1.49
C GLN A 139 -12.87 -2.68 -1.37
N PHE A 140 -12.54 -1.73 -0.49
CA PHE A 140 -11.19 -1.27 -0.24
C PHE A 140 -10.31 -2.39 0.33
N VAL A 141 -10.79 -3.12 1.33
CA VAL A 141 -10.07 -4.26 1.91
C VAL A 141 -9.88 -5.35 0.85
N ALA A 142 -10.92 -5.67 0.07
CA ALA A 142 -10.81 -6.65 -1.01
C ALA A 142 -9.81 -6.22 -2.10
N ALA A 143 -9.72 -4.93 -2.40
CA ALA A 143 -8.72 -4.40 -3.33
C ALA A 143 -7.30 -4.58 -2.77
N ARG A 144 -7.07 -4.26 -1.49
CA ARG A 144 -5.78 -4.46 -0.82
C ARG A 144 -5.35 -5.93 -0.80
N GLU A 145 -6.28 -6.85 -0.58
CA GLU A 145 -6.00 -8.29 -0.58
C GLU A 145 -5.64 -8.82 -1.97
N ARG A 146 -6.36 -8.39 -3.01
CA ARG A 146 -6.03 -8.77 -4.40
C ARG A 146 -4.66 -8.25 -4.82
N GLU A 147 -4.36 -7.00 -4.49
CA GLU A 147 -3.06 -6.39 -4.79
C GLU A 147 -1.94 -7.03 -3.97
N GLY A 148 -2.16 -7.27 -2.68
CA GLY A 148 -1.23 -7.99 -1.81
C GLY A 148 -0.89 -9.38 -2.36
N GLY A 149 -1.88 -10.13 -2.86
CA GLY A 149 -1.65 -11.42 -3.51
C GLY A 149 -0.75 -11.32 -4.75
N LYS A 150 -0.91 -10.28 -5.58
CA LYS A 150 -0.04 -10.04 -6.75
C LYS A 150 1.39 -9.69 -6.33
N LEU A 151 1.55 -8.86 -5.31
CA LEU A 151 2.87 -8.49 -4.77
C LEU A 151 3.60 -9.73 -4.23
N VAL A 152 2.90 -10.59 -3.48
CA VAL A 152 3.47 -11.86 -3.00
C VAL A 152 3.89 -12.76 -4.15
N ALA A 153 3.07 -12.90 -5.19
CA ALA A 153 3.43 -13.69 -6.37
C ALA A 153 4.71 -13.16 -7.06
N ALA A 154 4.81 -11.84 -7.24
CA ALA A 154 5.99 -11.21 -7.85
C ALA A 154 7.25 -11.34 -6.98
N ILE A 155 7.10 -11.33 -5.65
CA ILE A 155 8.21 -11.60 -4.72
C ILE A 155 8.66 -13.06 -4.86
N LEU A 156 7.72 -14.01 -4.87
CA LEU A 156 8.04 -15.43 -4.97
C LEU A 156 8.73 -15.77 -6.30
N GLU A 157 8.33 -15.16 -7.40
CA GLU A 157 9.03 -15.27 -8.68
C GLU A 157 10.51 -14.85 -8.60
N ARG A 158 10.81 -13.78 -7.85
CA ARG A 158 12.21 -13.33 -7.63
C ARG A 158 12.97 -14.25 -6.70
N VAL A 159 12.29 -14.80 -5.70
CA VAL A 159 12.87 -15.84 -4.82
C VAL A 159 13.23 -17.08 -5.63
N ASP A 160 12.40 -17.46 -6.60
CA ASP A 160 12.70 -18.56 -7.53
C ASP A 160 13.90 -18.22 -8.42
N GLY A 161 14.01 -16.98 -8.88
CA GLY A 161 15.20 -16.46 -9.58
C GLY A 161 16.47 -16.56 -8.73
N ILE A 162 16.42 -16.18 -7.45
CA ILE A 162 17.54 -16.34 -6.51
C ILE A 162 17.97 -17.81 -6.39
N ALA A 163 17.00 -18.72 -6.27
CA ALA A 163 17.27 -20.15 -6.18
C ALA A 163 17.92 -20.71 -7.46
N ALA A 164 17.45 -20.25 -8.63
CA ALA A 164 18.04 -20.62 -9.92
C ALA A 164 19.49 -20.14 -10.05
N LEU A 165 19.75 -18.88 -9.70
CA LEU A 165 21.11 -18.32 -9.69
C LEU A 165 22.04 -19.06 -8.74
N ALA A 166 21.57 -19.42 -7.55
CA ALA A 166 22.35 -20.23 -6.60
C ALA A 166 22.67 -21.63 -7.18
N ALA A 167 21.72 -22.26 -7.87
CA ALA A 167 21.94 -23.52 -8.56
C ALA A 167 22.97 -23.40 -9.69
N ASP A 168 22.92 -22.32 -10.47
CA ASP A 168 23.90 -22.05 -11.53
C ASP A 168 25.32 -21.95 -10.97
N VAL A 169 25.50 -21.23 -9.85
CA VAL A 169 26.80 -21.17 -9.16
C VAL A 169 27.28 -22.58 -8.77
N ARG A 170 26.40 -23.44 -8.23
CA ARG A 170 26.77 -24.83 -7.90
C ARG A 170 27.28 -25.61 -9.12
N THR A 171 26.71 -25.39 -10.30
CA THR A 171 27.20 -26.04 -11.53
C THR A 171 28.56 -25.51 -12.00
N LEU A 172 28.87 -24.25 -11.71
CA LEU A 172 30.12 -23.60 -12.10
C LEU A 172 31.27 -23.95 -11.16
N ILE A 173 31.00 -24.19 -9.87
CA ILE A 173 32.02 -24.47 -8.84
C ILE A 173 33.00 -25.58 -9.26
N PRO A 174 32.57 -26.77 -9.75
CA PRO A 174 33.49 -27.82 -10.17
C PRO A 174 34.45 -27.37 -11.29
N GLN A 175 33.93 -26.61 -12.26
CA GLN A 175 34.73 -26.09 -13.39
C GLN A 175 35.73 -25.03 -12.90
N ILE A 176 35.28 -24.14 -12.02
CA ILE A 176 36.11 -23.11 -11.41
C ILE A 176 37.22 -23.79 -10.59
N ARG A 177 36.89 -24.74 -9.71
CA ARG A 177 37.87 -25.50 -8.92
C ARG A 177 38.88 -26.22 -9.81
N ALA A 178 38.46 -26.82 -10.92
CA ALA A 178 39.37 -27.49 -11.86
C ALA A 178 40.32 -26.50 -12.56
N GLY A 179 39.80 -25.41 -13.13
CA GLY A 179 40.62 -24.41 -13.80
C GLY A 179 41.56 -23.68 -12.83
N GLN A 180 41.12 -23.51 -11.59
CA GLN A 180 41.92 -22.96 -10.51
C GLN A 180 43.05 -23.95 -10.11
N ARG A 181 42.75 -25.24 -9.92
CA ARG A 181 43.78 -26.27 -9.69
C ARG A 181 44.86 -26.26 -10.79
N GLN A 182 44.45 -26.18 -12.06
CA GLN A 182 45.40 -26.14 -13.18
C GLN A 182 46.30 -24.89 -13.16
N LYS A 183 45.75 -23.73 -12.82
CA LYS A 183 46.54 -22.49 -12.64
C LYS A 183 47.52 -22.61 -11.49
N LEU A 184 47.12 -23.24 -10.38
CA LEU A 184 47.98 -23.47 -9.23
C LEU A 184 49.12 -24.44 -9.59
N GLU A 185 48.83 -25.56 -10.26
CA GLU A 185 49.84 -26.51 -10.72
C GLU A 185 50.89 -25.84 -11.63
N ALA A 186 50.45 -25.00 -12.57
CA ALA A 186 51.34 -24.23 -13.43
C ALA A 186 52.23 -23.25 -12.63
N ARG A 187 51.68 -22.56 -11.64
CA ARG A 187 52.44 -21.64 -10.76
C ARG A 187 53.43 -22.38 -9.86
N LEU A 188 53.02 -23.52 -9.28
CA LEU A 188 53.89 -24.33 -8.44
C LEU A 188 55.07 -24.90 -9.24
N ALA A 189 54.86 -25.29 -10.49
CA ALA A 189 55.95 -25.72 -11.37
C ALA A 189 56.97 -24.59 -11.62
N ASP A 190 56.52 -23.35 -11.78
CA ASP A 190 57.37 -22.17 -11.95
C ASP A 190 58.13 -21.79 -10.65
N VAL A 191 57.47 -21.84 -9.48
CA VAL A 191 58.11 -21.59 -8.18
C VAL A 191 59.10 -22.71 -7.82
N ALA A 192 58.81 -23.97 -8.16
CA ALA A 192 59.74 -25.07 -7.93
C ALA A 192 61.04 -24.91 -8.74
N GLN A 193 61.00 -24.23 -9.88
CA GLN A 193 62.20 -23.87 -10.66
C GLN A 193 62.95 -22.67 -10.06
N ASN A 194 62.26 -21.79 -9.34
CA ASN A 194 62.79 -20.58 -8.72
C ASN A 194 62.72 -20.68 -7.19
N MET A 195 63.70 -21.35 -6.57
CA MET A 195 63.73 -21.68 -5.12
C MET A 195 63.89 -20.45 -4.20
N GLU A 196 62.88 -19.59 -4.13
CA GLU A 196 62.77 -18.52 -3.13
C GLU A 196 62.03 -19.03 -1.88
N GLN A 197 62.71 -19.02 -0.72
CA GLN A 197 62.11 -19.37 0.57
C GLN A 197 60.92 -18.44 0.91
N GLY A 198 59.76 -19.02 1.24
CA GLY A 198 58.57 -18.28 1.68
C GLY A 198 57.49 -18.01 0.62
N ARG A 199 57.81 -18.20 -0.67
CA ARG A 199 56.88 -17.92 -1.79
C ARG A 199 55.80 -18.98 -1.96
N LEU A 200 56.12 -20.24 -1.62
CA LEU A 200 55.18 -21.35 -1.65
C LEU A 200 54.11 -21.19 -0.56
N GLU A 201 54.52 -20.78 0.63
CA GLU A 201 53.67 -20.55 1.80
C GLU A 201 52.69 -19.38 1.57
N GLN A 202 53.15 -18.30 0.94
CA GLN A 202 52.28 -17.16 0.58
C GLN A 202 51.21 -17.54 -0.46
N GLU A 203 51.57 -18.31 -1.51
CA GLU A 203 50.58 -18.78 -2.48
C GLU A 203 49.53 -19.69 -1.81
N LEU A 204 49.95 -20.65 -0.98
CA LEU A 204 49.03 -21.54 -0.26
C LEU A 204 48.02 -20.78 0.63
N VAL A 205 48.45 -19.74 1.33
CA VAL A 205 47.55 -18.91 2.17
C VAL A 205 46.53 -18.14 1.33
N MET A 206 46.96 -17.52 0.22
CA MET A 206 46.04 -16.79 -0.67
C MET A 206 44.99 -17.71 -1.31
N TRP A 207 45.35 -18.98 -1.53
CA TRP A 207 44.46 -20.00 -2.09
C TRP A 207 43.43 -20.52 -1.09
N LEU A 208 43.84 -20.78 0.16
CA LEU A 208 42.94 -21.22 1.23
C LEU A 208 41.86 -20.19 1.57
N GLN A 209 42.11 -18.89 1.32
CA GLN A 209 41.15 -17.83 1.56
C GLN A 209 40.01 -17.72 0.52
N LYS A 210 40.08 -18.40 -0.63
CA LYS A 210 39.30 -18.01 -1.83
C LYS A 210 38.37 -19.05 -2.48
N LEU A 211 38.10 -20.20 -1.87
CA LEU A 211 37.50 -21.32 -2.62
C LEU A 211 36.35 -22.08 -1.96
N ASP A 212 35.85 -21.59 -0.83
CA ASP A 212 34.70 -22.18 -0.16
C ASP A 212 33.52 -21.21 -0.09
N VAL A 213 32.54 -21.48 -0.97
CA VAL A 213 31.25 -20.78 -1.04
C VAL A 213 30.08 -21.73 -0.79
N ASP A 214 30.35 -22.99 -0.42
CA ASP A 214 29.32 -24.01 -0.25
C ASP A 214 28.39 -23.63 0.92
N GLU A 215 28.96 -23.04 1.99
CA GLU A 215 28.21 -22.55 3.15
C GLU A 215 27.26 -21.40 2.78
N GLU A 216 27.71 -20.43 1.97
CA GLU A 216 26.86 -19.32 1.50
C GLU A 216 25.67 -19.83 0.67
N LEU A 217 25.89 -20.85 -0.17
CA LEU A 217 24.85 -21.44 -1.01
C LEU A 217 23.84 -22.24 -0.18
N ASP A 218 24.30 -22.99 0.82
CA ASP A 218 23.43 -23.72 1.76
C ASP A 218 22.60 -22.75 2.62
N ARG A 219 23.18 -21.62 3.03
CA ARG A 219 22.45 -20.55 3.74
C ARG A 219 21.42 -19.89 2.83
N LEU A 220 21.75 -19.58 1.57
CA LEU A 220 20.78 -19.06 0.59
C LEU A 220 19.59 -20.01 0.40
N ASP A 221 19.83 -21.31 0.23
CA ASP A 221 18.76 -22.32 0.11
C ASP A 221 17.86 -22.36 1.35
N SER A 222 18.44 -22.20 2.53
CA SER A 222 17.71 -22.12 3.80
C SER A 222 16.85 -20.85 3.87
N HIS A 223 17.38 -19.70 3.44
CA HIS A 223 16.64 -18.45 3.39
C HIS A 223 15.51 -18.49 2.35
N VAL A 224 15.69 -19.14 1.21
CA VAL A 224 14.65 -19.36 0.19
C VAL A 224 13.49 -20.17 0.76
N LYS A 225 13.77 -21.25 1.49
CA LYS A 225 12.72 -22.05 2.15
C LYS A 225 11.99 -21.23 3.21
N GLU A 226 12.73 -20.45 3.99
CA GLU A 226 12.17 -19.68 5.08
C GLU A 226 11.29 -18.52 4.57
N ILE A 227 11.72 -17.78 3.55
CA ILE A 227 10.90 -16.68 3.00
C ILE A 227 9.59 -17.21 2.40
N ARG A 228 9.61 -18.37 1.71
CA ARG A 228 8.39 -19.04 1.24
C ARG A 228 7.48 -19.41 2.40
N ARG A 229 8.03 -19.91 3.51
CA ARG A 229 7.27 -20.24 4.72
C ARG A 229 6.61 -19.00 5.34
N VAL A 230 7.30 -17.87 5.37
CA VAL A 230 6.78 -16.61 5.93
C VAL A 230 5.49 -16.19 5.22
N PHE A 231 5.44 -16.28 3.90
CA PHE A 231 4.25 -15.92 3.11
C PHE A 231 3.03 -16.84 3.34
N THR A 232 3.21 -18.00 3.97
CA THR A 232 2.10 -18.92 4.32
C THR A 232 1.51 -18.65 5.71
N GLN A 233 2.16 -17.83 6.53
CA GLN A 233 1.72 -17.57 7.90
C GLN A 233 0.66 -16.45 7.96
N LYS A 234 -0.18 -16.47 9.00
CA LYS A 234 -1.28 -15.51 9.18
C LYS A 234 -0.89 -14.25 9.93
N GLU A 235 0.29 -14.22 10.54
CA GLU A 235 0.74 -13.11 11.39
C GLU A 235 1.48 -12.03 10.57
N PRO A 236 1.52 -10.77 11.04
CA PRO A 236 2.32 -9.73 10.43
C PRO A 236 3.82 -10.06 10.53
N GLN A 237 4.47 -10.30 9.39
CA GLN A 237 5.88 -10.76 9.35
C GLN A 237 6.86 -9.75 8.75
N GLY A 238 6.52 -8.46 8.71
CA GLY A 238 7.38 -7.42 8.11
C GLY A 238 8.82 -7.41 8.67
N ARG A 239 8.99 -7.43 10.00
CA ARG A 239 10.33 -7.47 10.63
C ARG A 239 11.12 -8.74 10.28
N ARG A 240 10.43 -9.87 10.12
CA ARG A 240 11.05 -11.14 9.76
C ARG A 240 11.50 -11.14 8.30
N LEU A 241 10.69 -10.56 7.41
CA LEU A 241 11.07 -10.35 6.01
C LEU A 241 12.28 -9.42 5.91
N ASP A 242 12.30 -8.31 6.67
CA ASP A 242 13.45 -7.40 6.71
C ASP A 242 14.74 -8.12 7.14
N PHE A 243 14.66 -8.94 8.20
CA PHE A 243 15.79 -9.75 8.66
C PHE A 243 16.25 -10.74 7.58
N LEU A 244 15.34 -11.48 6.96
CA LEU A 244 15.69 -12.41 5.87
C LEU A 244 16.37 -11.69 4.71
N LEU A 245 15.91 -10.50 4.33
CA LEU A 245 16.51 -9.71 3.26
C LEU A 245 17.88 -9.16 3.62
N GLN A 246 18.18 -8.94 4.90
CA GLN A 246 19.54 -8.63 5.36
C GLN A 246 20.44 -9.86 5.24
N GLU A 247 19.96 -11.03 5.65
CA GLU A 247 20.73 -12.27 5.56
C GLU A 247 20.99 -12.64 4.09
N PHE A 248 19.99 -12.60 3.21
CA PHE A 248 20.16 -12.75 1.75
C PHE A 248 21.25 -11.83 1.20
N ASN A 249 21.24 -10.55 1.59
CA ASN A 249 22.23 -9.58 1.12
C ASN A 249 23.63 -9.90 1.66
N ARG A 250 23.74 -10.36 2.92
CA ARG A 250 25.01 -10.83 3.49
C ARG A 250 25.57 -11.98 2.68
N GLU A 251 24.77 -13.00 2.37
CA GLU A 251 25.22 -14.15 1.60
C GLU A 251 25.63 -13.77 0.17
N ALA A 252 24.86 -12.91 -0.51
CA ALA A 252 25.22 -12.41 -1.84
C ALA A 252 26.52 -11.58 -1.84
N ASN A 253 26.77 -10.79 -0.78
CA ASN A 253 28.02 -10.04 -0.62
C ASN A 253 29.21 -10.97 -0.40
N THR A 254 29.08 -11.97 0.46
CA THR A 254 30.15 -12.93 0.75
C THR A 254 30.45 -13.80 -0.48
N LEU A 255 29.42 -14.24 -1.22
CA LEU A 255 29.58 -14.95 -2.48
C LEU A 255 30.35 -14.09 -3.50
N GLY A 256 30.00 -12.81 -3.62
CA GLY A 256 30.68 -11.87 -4.52
C GLY A 256 32.14 -11.59 -4.13
N SER A 257 32.44 -11.43 -2.83
CA SER A 257 33.80 -11.15 -2.36
C SER A 257 34.73 -12.37 -2.41
N LYS A 258 34.16 -13.58 -2.29
CA LYS A 258 34.87 -14.86 -2.47
C LYS A 258 34.96 -15.29 -3.94
N SER A 259 34.24 -14.63 -4.86
CA SER A 259 34.22 -14.99 -6.27
C SER A 259 35.60 -14.80 -6.94
N VAL A 260 36.07 -15.84 -7.63
CA VAL A 260 37.33 -15.85 -8.39
C VAL A 260 37.11 -16.00 -9.90
N ASP A 261 35.86 -16.06 -10.34
CA ASP A 261 35.45 -16.21 -11.73
C ASP A 261 34.44 -15.11 -12.08
N VAL A 262 34.57 -14.51 -13.26
CA VAL A 262 33.70 -13.41 -13.70
C VAL A 262 32.24 -13.84 -13.76
N ARG A 263 31.95 -15.11 -14.09
CA ARG A 263 30.59 -15.64 -14.14
C ARG A 263 29.93 -15.61 -12.76
N THR A 264 30.63 -16.08 -11.73
CA THR A 264 30.11 -16.07 -10.35
C THR A 264 30.04 -14.65 -9.78
N THR A 265 30.92 -13.75 -10.22
CA THR A 265 30.83 -12.32 -9.86
C THR A 265 29.57 -11.68 -10.44
N ASN A 266 29.25 -11.96 -11.70
CA ASN A 266 28.04 -11.44 -12.35
C ASN A 266 26.77 -12.00 -11.67
N ILE A 267 26.75 -13.29 -11.35
CA ILE A 267 25.63 -13.90 -10.61
C ILE A 267 25.46 -13.24 -9.23
N ALA A 268 26.55 -12.97 -8.51
CA ALA A 268 26.46 -12.29 -7.22
C ALA A 268 25.88 -10.86 -7.34
N VAL A 269 26.15 -10.15 -8.44
CA VAL A 269 25.51 -8.85 -8.72
C VAL A 269 24.02 -9.02 -9.00
N GLU A 270 23.65 -10.00 -9.82
CA GLU A 270 22.24 -10.26 -10.16
C GLU A 270 21.42 -10.68 -8.94
N LEU A 271 21.99 -11.51 -8.05
CA LEU A 271 21.40 -11.83 -6.75
C LEU A 271 21.07 -10.56 -5.96
N LYS A 272 22.00 -9.60 -5.87
CA LYS A 272 21.75 -8.33 -5.15
C LYS A 272 20.61 -7.54 -5.78
N VAL A 273 20.53 -7.50 -7.11
CA VAL A 273 19.43 -6.83 -7.83
C VAL A 273 18.08 -7.46 -7.46
N LEU A 274 17.97 -8.79 -7.49
CA LEU A 274 16.73 -9.47 -7.10
C LEU A 274 16.37 -9.22 -5.63
N ILE A 275 17.36 -9.25 -4.73
CA ILE A 275 17.16 -8.99 -3.30
C ILE A 275 16.66 -7.57 -3.05
N ASP A 276 17.23 -6.57 -3.73
CA ASP A 276 16.81 -5.18 -3.59
C ASP A 276 15.40 -4.95 -4.17
N GLN A 277 15.06 -5.59 -5.30
CA GLN A 277 13.70 -5.57 -5.83
C GLN A 277 12.69 -6.20 -4.86
N ILE A 278 13.03 -7.33 -4.24
CA ILE A 278 12.16 -7.94 -3.21
C ILE A 278 11.99 -6.99 -2.03
N ARG A 279 13.08 -6.35 -1.57
CA ARG A 279 13.04 -5.39 -0.47
C ARG A 279 12.08 -4.23 -0.73
N GLU A 280 12.09 -3.68 -1.94
CA GLU A 280 11.15 -2.62 -2.34
C GLU A 280 9.70 -3.11 -2.27
N GLN A 281 9.41 -4.32 -2.77
CA GLN A 281 8.05 -4.87 -2.73
C GLN A 281 7.58 -5.21 -1.30
N VAL A 282 8.48 -5.71 -0.45
CA VAL A 282 8.18 -6.00 0.97
C VAL A 282 7.76 -4.75 1.73
N GLN A 283 8.29 -3.58 1.37
CA GLN A 283 7.87 -2.31 1.97
C GLN A 283 6.43 -1.91 1.63
N ASN A 284 5.79 -2.56 0.65
CA ASN A 284 4.43 -2.27 0.20
C ASN A 284 3.38 -3.29 0.66
N ILE A 285 3.74 -4.26 1.51
CA ILE A 285 2.82 -5.27 2.05
C ILE A 285 2.67 -5.20 3.57
N GLU A 286 1.47 -5.50 4.08
CA GLU A 286 1.15 -5.66 5.51
C GLU A 286 0.52 -7.01 5.85
#